data_AF-A0A376RGY7-F1
#
_entry.id   AF-A0A376RGY7-F1
#
_cell.length_a   1.000
_cell.length_b   1.000
_cell.length_c   1.000
_cell.angle_alpha   90.00
_cell.angle_beta   90.00
_cell.angle_gamma   90.00
#
_symmetry.space_group_name_H-M   'P 1'
#
loop_
_entity.id
_entity.type
_entity.pdbx_description
1 polymer ?
#
loop_
_entity_poly.entity_id
_entity_poly.type
_entity_poly.pdbx_seq_one_letter_code
_entity_poly.pdbx_strand_id
1 'polypeptide(L)'
;MFISYTSVVELIASALQRIEQFMAIAPLPVAEQSEMPERYDIRFDNVSYRYEEGDGYALNHVSLTFPAASMSALVGASGAGKTTVTKLLMRYADPQQGQISIGGVDIRRLTPEQLNSLISVVFQDVWLFDDTLLANIRIARPQATRQEVEEAAPRGAVP
;
A
#
# COMPACT_ATOMS: atom_id res chain seq x y z
N MET A 1 1.99 23.18 45.63
CA MET A 1 1.24 23.59 44.43
C MET A 1 2.12 23.86 43.20
N PHE A 2 3.43 24.20 43.34
CA PHE A 2 4.36 24.42 42.21
C PHE A 2 4.83 23.14 41.48
N ILE A 3 4.87 22.00 42.15
CA ILE A 3 5.38 20.72 41.58
C ILE A 3 4.43 20.17 40.48
N SER A 4 3.18 20.64 40.42
CA SER A 4 2.18 20.16 39.45
C SER A 4 2.41 20.65 38.01
N TYR A 5 3.15 21.75 37.81
CA TYR A 5 3.33 22.34 36.47
C TYR A 5 4.55 21.77 35.73
N THR A 6 5.58 21.32 36.44
CA THR A 6 6.79 20.74 35.83
C THR A 6 6.46 19.52 34.98
N SER A 7 5.66 18.59 35.52
CA SER A 7 5.24 17.39 34.79
C SER A 7 4.39 17.70 33.55
N VAL A 8 3.56 18.74 33.61
CA VAL A 8 2.76 19.19 32.46
C VAL A 8 3.66 19.79 31.39
N VAL A 9 4.66 20.60 31.78
CA VAL A 9 5.63 21.18 30.85
C VAL A 9 6.49 20.10 30.19
N GLU A 10 6.97 19.10 30.95
CA GLU A 10 7.71 17.96 30.41
C GLU A 10 6.86 17.12 29.44
N LEU A 11 5.59 16.89 29.78
CA LEU A 11 4.65 16.19 28.89
C LEU A 11 4.45 16.95 27.58
N ILE A 12 4.23 18.27 27.66
CA ILE A 12 4.05 19.12 26.47
C ILE A 12 5.32 19.11 25.62
N ALA A 13 6.50 19.27 26.22
CA ALA A 13 7.77 19.25 25.49
C ALA A 13 7.97 17.89 24.77
N SER A 14 7.71 16.79 25.46
CA SER A 14 7.80 15.44 24.88
C SER A 14 6.77 15.20 23.77
N ALA A 15 5.56 15.73 23.92
CA ALA A 15 4.51 15.64 22.90
C ALA A 15 4.87 16.44 21.65
N LEU A 16 5.35 17.69 21.80
CA LEU A 16 5.79 18.53 20.69
C LEU A 16 6.96 17.87 19.95
N GLN A 17 7.94 17.33 20.67
CA GLN A 17 9.05 16.61 20.04
C GLN A 17 8.58 15.41 19.20
N ARG A 18 7.61 14.63 19.68
CA ARG A 18 7.03 13.52 18.91
C ARG A 18 6.28 14.00 17.67
N ILE A 19 5.52 15.10 17.78
CA ILE A 19 4.80 15.70 16.64
C ILE A 19 5.80 16.19 15.60
N GLU A 20 6.85 16.90 16.00
CA GLU A 20 7.89 17.38 15.09
C GLU A 20 8.61 16.23 14.39
N GLN A 21 8.95 15.17 15.12
CA GLN A 21 9.56 13.96 14.54
C GLN A 21 8.64 13.28 13.52
N PHE A 22 7.35 13.16 13.83
CA PHE A 22 6.37 12.57 12.91
C PHE A 22 6.19 13.42 11.64
N MET A 23 6.07 14.74 11.79
CA MET A 23 5.93 15.68 10.67
C MET A 23 7.18 15.78 9.80
N ALA A 24 8.35 15.39 10.32
CA ALA A 24 9.61 15.36 9.58
C ALA A 24 9.79 14.12 8.70
N ILE A 25 8.88 13.13 8.76
CA ILE A 25 8.93 11.93 7.90
C ILE A 25 8.63 12.36 6.47
N ALA A 26 9.63 12.27 5.59
CA ALA A 26 9.47 12.59 4.18
C ALA A 26 8.64 11.50 3.47
N PRO A 27 7.69 11.87 2.59
CA PRO A 27 7.04 10.91 1.71
C PRO A 27 8.06 10.34 0.71
N LEU A 28 7.71 9.21 0.10
CA LEU A 28 8.52 8.67 -0.99
C LEU A 28 8.58 9.67 -2.17
N PRO A 29 9.73 9.76 -2.87
CA PRO A 29 9.86 10.65 -4.02
C PRO A 29 8.82 10.33 -5.09
N VAL A 30 8.08 11.34 -5.54
CA VAL A 30 7.11 11.21 -6.63
C VAL A 30 7.71 11.85 -7.87
N ALA A 31 7.62 11.17 -9.02
CA ALA A 31 8.08 11.75 -10.27
C ALA A 31 7.22 12.95 -10.68
N GLU A 32 7.86 14.03 -11.15
CA GLU A 32 7.18 15.23 -11.64
C GLU A 32 6.41 14.98 -12.94
N GLN A 33 6.87 13.99 -13.73
CA GLN A 33 6.22 13.56 -14.96
C GLN A 33 5.71 12.15 -14.76
N SER A 34 4.40 12.00 -14.91
CA SER A 34 3.76 10.71 -14.84
C SER A 34 3.44 10.17 -16.22
N GLU A 35 3.74 8.89 -16.40
CA GLU A 35 3.45 8.12 -17.60
C GLU A 35 2.48 6.99 -17.21
N MET A 36 1.23 7.05 -17.69
CA MET A 36 0.30 5.94 -17.48
C MET A 36 0.69 4.77 -18.38
N PRO A 37 0.77 3.54 -17.85
CA PRO A 37 1.14 2.39 -18.66
C PRO A 37 0.01 2.01 -19.63
N GLU A 38 0.38 1.64 -20.86
CA GLU A 38 -0.57 1.14 -21.88
C GLU A 38 -0.86 -0.37 -21.72
N ARG A 39 0.00 -1.07 -20.97
CA ARG A 39 -0.09 -2.50 -20.67
C ARG A 39 -0.10 -2.72 -19.16
N TYR A 40 -0.41 -3.94 -18.73
CA TYR A 40 -0.60 -4.26 -17.31
C TYR A 40 0.14 -5.52 -16.87
N ASP A 41 1.17 -5.95 -17.61
CA ASP A 41 2.09 -6.97 -17.11
C ASP A 41 2.94 -6.40 -15.98
N ILE A 42 3.11 -7.16 -14.90
CA ILE A 42 3.88 -6.72 -13.74
C ILE A 42 5.21 -7.45 -13.74
N ARG A 43 6.29 -6.71 -13.55
CA ARG A 43 7.64 -7.27 -13.55
C ARG A 43 8.43 -6.80 -12.33
N PHE A 44 9.07 -7.75 -11.67
CA PHE A 44 10.08 -7.53 -10.65
C PHE A 44 11.42 -7.89 -11.29
N ASP A 45 12.37 -6.97 -11.26
CA ASP A 45 13.70 -7.14 -11.84
C ASP A 45 14.78 -7.02 -10.77
N ASN A 46 15.35 -8.16 -10.40
CA ASN A 46 16.44 -8.28 -9.43
C ASN A 46 16.16 -7.53 -8.10
N VAL A 47 14.93 -7.67 -7.61
CA VAL A 47 14.44 -6.93 -6.45
C VAL A 47 15.02 -7.52 -5.17
N SER A 48 15.71 -6.67 -4.40
CA SER A 48 16.14 -7.00 -3.06
C SER A 48 15.55 -6.01 -2.06
N TYR A 49 14.91 -6.55 -1.02
CA TYR A 49 14.26 -5.74 0.00
C TYR A 49 14.50 -6.27 1.42
N ARG A 50 14.79 -5.36 2.35
CA ARG A 50 14.88 -5.61 3.80
C ARG A 50 14.03 -4.61 4.57
N TYR A 51 13.39 -5.05 5.65
CA TYR A 51 12.73 -4.16 6.62
C TYR A 51 13.78 -3.54 7.54
N GLU A 52 13.52 -2.34 8.07
CA GLU A 52 14.47 -1.65 8.97
C GLU A 52 14.74 -2.40 10.27
N GLU A 53 13.71 -3.03 10.85
CA GLU A 53 13.80 -3.77 12.11
C GLU A 53 14.07 -5.29 11.92
N GLY A 54 14.25 -5.74 10.67
CA GLY A 54 14.37 -7.16 10.35
C GLY A 54 15.82 -7.62 10.21
N ASP A 55 16.14 -8.79 10.77
CA ASP A 55 17.39 -9.48 10.48
C ASP A 55 17.30 -10.14 9.08
N GLY A 56 17.85 -9.46 8.07
CA GLY A 56 18.09 -10.01 6.73
C GLY A 56 17.14 -9.52 5.63
N TYR A 57 17.31 -10.12 4.44
CA TYR A 57 16.52 -9.78 3.26
C TYR A 57 15.17 -10.52 3.28
N ALA A 58 14.08 -9.77 3.28
CA ALA A 58 12.73 -10.32 3.08
C ALA A 58 12.52 -10.78 1.63
N LEU A 59 13.17 -10.10 0.67
CA LEU A 59 13.34 -10.54 -0.71
C LEU A 59 14.80 -10.37 -1.11
N ASN A 60 15.39 -11.36 -1.74
CA ASN A 60 16.81 -11.35 -2.12
C ASN A 60 16.95 -11.72 -3.61
N HIS A 61 17.33 -10.75 -4.45
CA HIS A 61 17.53 -10.92 -5.90
C HIS A 61 16.35 -11.59 -6.63
N VAL A 62 15.13 -11.14 -6.31
CA VAL A 62 13.90 -11.73 -6.83
C VAL A 62 13.55 -11.14 -8.19
N SER A 63 13.38 -12.00 -9.19
CA SER A 63 12.85 -11.63 -10.52
C SER A 63 11.58 -12.43 -10.81
N LEU A 64 10.48 -11.73 -11.07
CA LEU A 64 9.15 -12.31 -11.28
C LEU A 64 8.46 -11.59 -12.43
N THR A 65 7.57 -12.30 -13.12
CA THR A 65 6.71 -11.71 -14.16
C THR A 65 5.30 -12.24 -13.99
N PHE A 66 4.35 -11.33 -13.90
CA PHE A 66 2.92 -11.61 -13.89
C PHE A 66 2.33 -11.11 -15.22
N PRO A 67 1.98 -11.99 -16.16
CA PRO A 67 1.47 -11.59 -17.47
C PRO A 67 0.11 -10.90 -17.36
N ALA A 68 -0.11 -9.88 -18.21
CA ALA A 68 -1.42 -9.25 -18.36
C ALA A 68 -2.49 -10.28 -18.76
N ALA A 69 -3.75 -10.03 -18.36
CA ALA A 69 -4.89 -10.88 -18.67
C ALA A 69 -4.72 -12.36 -18.25
N SER A 70 -3.95 -12.61 -17.19
CA SER A 70 -3.73 -13.94 -16.64
C SER A 70 -3.94 -13.97 -15.13
N MET A 71 -4.32 -15.14 -14.60
CA MET A 71 -4.33 -15.37 -13.15
C MET A 71 -2.99 -16.01 -12.75
N SER A 72 -2.22 -15.29 -11.95
CA SER A 72 -0.95 -15.77 -11.40
C SER A 72 -1.07 -15.99 -9.90
N ALA A 73 -0.44 -17.05 -9.39
CA ALA A 73 -0.45 -17.39 -7.98
C ALA A 73 0.97 -17.39 -7.41
N LEU A 74 1.13 -16.80 -6.22
CA LEU A 74 2.38 -16.83 -5.46
C LEU A 74 2.19 -17.74 -4.23
N VAL A 75 2.89 -18.88 -4.21
CA VAL A 75 2.75 -19.92 -3.18
C VAL A 75 4.09 -20.16 -2.48
N GLY A 76 4.06 -20.40 -1.18
CA GLY A 76 5.25 -20.66 -0.38
C GLY A 76 4.95 -20.67 1.11
N ALA A 77 5.91 -21.09 1.93
CA ALA A 77 5.77 -21.15 3.39
C ALA A 77 5.44 -19.77 3.99
N SER A 78 4.85 -19.75 5.20
CA SER A 78 4.69 -18.50 5.94
C SER A 78 6.06 -17.82 6.13
N GLY A 79 6.11 -16.50 6.01
CA GLY A 79 7.36 -15.74 6.07
C GLY A 79 8.21 -15.73 4.79
N ALA A 80 7.85 -16.46 3.73
CA ALA A 80 8.63 -16.52 2.47
C ALA A 80 8.62 -15.22 1.62
N GLY A 81 8.16 -14.08 2.16
CA GLY A 81 8.15 -12.80 1.43
C GLY A 81 6.94 -12.55 0.51
N LYS A 82 5.92 -13.42 0.51
CA LYS A 82 4.72 -13.26 -0.36
C LYS A 82 3.99 -11.93 -0.13
N THR A 83 3.74 -11.61 1.13
CA THR A 83 3.14 -10.32 1.54
C THR A 83 4.08 -9.16 1.26
N THR A 84 5.40 -9.39 1.25
CA THR A 84 6.38 -8.37 0.90
C THR A 84 6.30 -8.03 -0.59
N VAL A 85 6.15 -9.03 -1.47
CA VAL A 85 5.92 -8.80 -2.91
C VAL A 85 4.69 -7.92 -3.14
N THR A 86 3.56 -8.24 -2.48
CA THR A 86 2.33 -7.45 -2.64
C THR A 86 2.46 -6.03 -2.07
N LYS A 87 3.12 -5.87 -0.92
CA LYS A 87 3.40 -4.55 -0.32
C LYS A 87 4.29 -3.67 -1.20
N LEU A 88 5.33 -4.24 -1.81
CA LEU A 88 6.21 -3.50 -2.70
C LEU A 88 5.54 -3.13 -4.03
N LEU A 89 4.64 -3.99 -4.55
CA LEU A 89 3.83 -3.65 -5.72
C LEU A 89 2.90 -2.45 -5.45
N MET A 90 2.35 -2.35 -4.25
CA MET A 90 1.61 -1.17 -3.76
C MET A 90 2.51 0.00 -3.34
N ARG A 91 3.83 -0.12 -3.55
CA ARG A 91 4.84 0.88 -3.19
C ARG A 91 4.76 1.34 -1.73
N TYR A 92 4.51 0.41 -0.80
CA TYR A 92 4.62 0.69 0.64
C TYR A 92 6.05 1.05 1.06
N ALA A 93 7.03 0.60 0.28
CA ALA A 93 8.42 0.98 0.35
C ALA A 93 9.05 0.84 -1.04
N ASP A 94 10.12 1.59 -1.31
CA ASP A 94 10.94 1.36 -2.49
C ASP A 94 11.96 0.23 -2.20
N PRO A 95 12.21 -0.68 -3.16
CA PRO A 95 13.22 -1.72 -2.98
C PRO A 95 14.63 -1.12 -2.91
N GLN A 96 15.50 -1.67 -2.05
CA GLN A 96 16.89 -1.20 -1.95
C GLN A 96 17.70 -1.50 -3.21
N GLN A 97 17.34 -2.55 -3.97
CA GLN A 97 17.95 -2.89 -5.26
C GLN A 97 16.89 -3.40 -6.22
N GLY A 98 17.13 -3.22 -7.52
CA GLY A 98 16.22 -3.64 -8.58
C GLY A 98 15.12 -2.62 -8.85
N GLN A 99 14.10 -3.06 -9.59
CA GLN A 99 12.95 -2.23 -9.95
C GLN A 99 11.68 -3.07 -10.09
N ILE A 100 10.54 -2.41 -9.94
CA ILE A 100 9.21 -2.99 -10.13
C ILE A 100 8.49 -2.13 -11.17
N SER A 101 7.88 -2.76 -12.16
CA SER A 101 7.19 -2.05 -13.24
C SER A 101 5.82 -2.65 -13.57
N ILE A 102 4.91 -1.80 -14.03
CA ILE A 102 3.60 -2.16 -14.57
C ILE A 102 3.58 -1.71 -16.04
N GLY A 103 3.38 -2.64 -16.97
CA GLY A 103 3.37 -2.34 -18.41
C GLY A 103 4.67 -1.72 -18.93
N GLY A 104 5.79 -1.98 -18.26
CA GLY A 104 7.10 -1.37 -18.56
C GLY A 104 7.36 -0.02 -17.89
N VAL A 105 6.38 0.60 -17.24
CA VAL A 105 6.58 1.83 -16.45
C VAL A 105 6.97 1.46 -15.02
N ASP A 106 8.12 1.97 -14.56
CA ASP A 106 8.55 1.80 -13.17
C ASP A 106 7.55 2.43 -12.20
N ILE A 107 7.15 1.71 -11.14
CA ILE A 107 6.19 2.21 -10.15
C ILE A 107 6.64 3.50 -9.46
N ARG A 108 7.95 3.79 -9.47
CA ARG A 108 8.51 5.04 -8.94
C ARG A 108 8.18 6.27 -9.79
N ARG A 109 7.77 6.06 -11.05
CA ARG A 109 7.34 7.09 -12.00
C ARG A 109 5.84 7.37 -11.97
N LEU A 110 5.08 6.59 -11.18
CA LEU A 110 3.65 6.80 -10.99
C LEU A 110 3.42 7.63 -9.73
N THR A 111 2.42 8.52 -9.77
CA THR A 111 1.93 9.15 -8.54
C THR A 111 1.19 8.12 -7.69
N PRO A 112 1.06 8.34 -6.36
CA PRO A 112 0.29 7.46 -5.49
C PRO A 112 -1.14 7.25 -5.99
N GLU A 113 -1.80 8.31 -6.47
CA GLU A 113 -3.18 8.27 -6.98
C GLU A 113 -3.29 7.34 -8.20
N GLN A 114 -2.31 7.41 -9.11
CA GLN A 114 -2.30 6.56 -10.30
C GLN A 114 -2.04 5.12 -9.95
N LEU A 115 -1.03 4.84 -9.13
CA LEU A 115 -0.73 3.48 -8.68
C LEU A 115 -1.95 2.85 -7.98
N ASN A 116 -2.62 3.61 -7.11
CA ASN A 116 -3.84 3.18 -6.42
C ASN A 116 -5.04 2.98 -7.36
N SER A 117 -5.10 3.69 -8.50
CA SER A 117 -6.14 3.46 -9.50
C SER A 117 -5.89 2.23 -10.37
N LEU A 118 -4.64 1.76 -10.44
CA LEU A 118 -4.23 0.58 -11.23
C LEU A 118 -4.35 -0.74 -10.45
N ILE A 119 -4.30 -0.69 -9.12
CA ILE A 119 -4.25 -1.88 -8.27
C ILE A 119 -5.39 -1.85 -7.26
N SER A 120 -6.13 -2.95 -7.18
CA SER A 120 -7.07 -3.23 -6.09
C SER A 120 -6.57 -4.42 -5.28
N VAL A 121 -6.62 -4.31 -3.96
CA VAL A 121 -6.15 -5.36 -3.04
C VAL A 121 -7.28 -5.77 -2.11
N VAL A 122 -7.46 -7.09 -1.98
CA VAL A 122 -8.37 -7.69 -1.01
C VAL A 122 -7.51 -8.33 0.08
N PHE A 123 -7.59 -7.77 1.29
CA PHE A 123 -6.90 -8.31 2.46
C PHE A 123 -7.72 -9.43 3.10
N GLN A 124 -7.04 -10.31 3.87
CA GLN A 124 -7.72 -11.39 4.60
C GLN A 124 -8.63 -10.85 5.71
N ASP A 125 -8.25 -9.73 6.33
CA ASP A 125 -9.03 -9.05 7.34
C ASP A 125 -9.92 -7.99 6.67
N VAL A 126 -11.25 -8.14 6.83
CA VAL A 126 -12.24 -7.18 6.33
C VAL A 126 -12.51 -6.16 7.42
N TRP A 127 -12.36 -4.88 7.10
CA TRP A 127 -12.69 -3.79 8.01
C TRP A 127 -13.89 -3.00 7.48
N LEU A 128 -14.91 -2.83 8.32
CA LEU A 128 -16.08 -2.03 8.02
C LEU A 128 -16.09 -0.81 8.95
N PHE A 129 -16.31 0.36 8.36
CA PHE A 129 -16.62 1.57 9.11
C PHE A 129 -18.01 1.41 9.74
N ASP A 130 -18.20 2.03 10.91
CA ASP A 130 -19.50 2.14 11.59
C ASP A 130 -20.44 3.08 10.81
N ASP A 131 -20.90 2.57 9.67
CA ASP A 131 -21.74 3.24 8.68
C ASP A 131 -22.53 2.15 7.91
N THR A 132 -23.40 2.55 7.00
CA THR A 132 -24.18 1.65 6.14
C THR A 132 -23.29 0.77 5.26
N LEU A 133 -23.76 -0.43 4.94
CA LEU A 133 -23.09 -1.32 3.98
C LEU A 133 -22.89 -0.63 2.61
N LEU A 134 -23.89 0.14 2.18
CA LEU A 134 -23.84 0.95 0.96
C LEU A 134 -22.70 1.98 1.00
N ALA A 135 -22.54 2.69 2.12
CA ALA A 135 -21.44 3.63 2.31
C ALA A 135 -20.09 2.91 2.28
N ASN A 136 -19.96 1.78 3.00
CA ASN A 136 -18.75 0.96 3.03
C ASN A 136 -18.31 0.49 1.62
N ILE A 137 -19.25 0.03 0.78
CA ILE A 137 -18.92 -0.37 -0.61
C ILE A 137 -18.54 0.85 -1.46
N ARG A 138 -19.23 1.99 -1.27
CA ARG A 138 -18.93 3.24 -1.99
C ARG A 138 -17.58 3.86 -1.66
N ILE A 139 -16.93 3.48 -0.56
CA ILE A 139 -15.59 3.99 -0.23
C ILE A 139 -14.59 3.74 -1.36
N ALA A 140 -14.70 2.60 -2.04
CA ALA A 140 -13.82 2.28 -3.18
C ALA A 140 -14.06 3.18 -4.40
N ARG A 141 -15.28 3.73 -4.56
CA ARG A 141 -15.65 4.64 -5.65
C ARG A 141 -16.80 5.55 -5.21
N PRO A 142 -16.51 6.71 -4.59
CA PRO A 142 -17.52 7.57 -3.97
C PRO A 142 -18.62 8.05 -4.92
N GLN A 143 -18.29 8.13 -6.22
CA GLN A 143 -19.20 8.56 -7.28
C GLN A 143 -20.09 7.43 -7.82
N ALA A 144 -19.96 6.21 -7.31
CA ALA A 144 -20.76 5.07 -7.74
C ALA A 144 -22.25 5.28 -7.43
N THR A 145 -23.08 5.12 -8.46
CA THR A 145 -24.54 5.11 -8.33
C THR A 145 -24.99 3.94 -7.45
N ARG A 146 -26.23 4.00 -6.95
CA ARG A 146 -26.76 2.94 -6.09
C ARG A 146 -26.81 1.60 -6.83
N GLN A 147 -27.20 1.65 -8.10
CA GLN A 147 -27.29 0.46 -8.95
C GLN A 147 -25.91 -0.20 -9.12
N GLU A 148 -24.87 0.58 -9.40
CA GLU A 148 -23.51 0.01 -9.54
C GLU A 148 -23.00 -0.62 -8.24
N VAL A 149 -23.38 -0.08 -7.09
CA VAL A 149 -23.05 -0.67 -5.79
C VAL A 149 -23.79 -1.99 -5.57
N GLU A 150 -25.08 -2.04 -5.92
CA GLU A 150 -25.88 -3.27 -5.84
C GLU A 150 -25.37 -4.35 -6.81
N GLU A 151 -24.86 -3.96 -7.98
CA GLU A 151 -24.21 -4.87 -8.94
C GLU A 151 -22.86 -5.40 -8.44
N ALA A 152 -22.08 -4.56 -7.75
CA ALA A 152 -20.81 -4.94 -7.15
C ALA A 152 -20.97 -5.74 -5.85
N ALA A 153 -22.13 -5.66 -5.20
CA ALA A 153 -22.42 -6.40 -3.98
C ALA A 153 -22.45 -7.91 -4.26
N PRO A 154 -21.86 -8.74 -3.39
CA PRO A 154 -21.89 -10.18 -3.56
C PRO A 154 -23.33 -10.69 -3.60
N ARG A 155 -23.67 -11.41 -4.69
CA ARG A 155 -24.96 -12.08 -4.88
C ARG A 155 -25.09 -13.23 -3.86
N GLY A 156 -25.46 -12.91 -2.62
CA GLY A 156 -25.69 -13.92 -1.58
C GLY A 156 -25.32 -13.54 -0.15
N ALA A 157 -24.94 -12.29 0.13
CA ALA A 157 -24.52 -11.91 1.49
C ALA A 157 -25.44 -10.88 2.15
N VAL A 158 -26.74 -11.19 2.30
CA VAL A 158 -27.62 -10.56 3.32
C VAL A 158 -28.79 -11.50 3.66
N PRO A 159 -28.98 -11.94 4.91
CA PRO A 159 -30.26 -11.83 5.60
C PRO A 159 -30.39 -10.46 6.28
#